data_AF-A0A0R3UDF1-F1
#
_entry.id   AF-A0A0R3UDF1-F1
#
_cell.length_a   1.000
_cell.length_b   1.000
_cell.length_c   1.000
_cell.angle_alpha   90.00
_cell.angle_beta   90.00
_cell.angle_gamma   90.00
#
_symmetry.space_group_name_H-M   'P 1'
#
loop_
_entity.id
_entity.type
_entity.pdbx_description
1 polymer ?
#
loop_
_entity_poly.entity_id
_entity_poly.type
_entity_poly.pdbx_seq_one_letter_code
_entity_poly.pdbx_strand_id
1 'polypeptide(L)'
;MCRHTHIALYTTGKIFTFGSYRLGALLAEDDSVEDLQAIPDTYVPVLKLKCMGVEVIRLWAKRRNIYSSAMGFLGGVSWAILTCRICQLYPCALPSTIVYLFFTIFSQWPWPKPVRLRESEYIATLNLPVWDPRHNPADRHHLMPILTPSYPSQNSAYIVQRSNRIIIEREMKR
;
A
#
# COMPACT_ATOMS: atom_id res chain seq x y z
N MET A 1 2.79 22.30 22.32
CA MET A 1 2.99 23.15 21.13
C MET A 1 4.37 22.85 20.57
N CYS A 2 4.48 22.23 19.39
CA CYS A 2 5.77 22.04 18.75
C CYS A 2 5.64 22.43 17.27
N ARG A 3 5.97 23.68 16.96
CA ARG A 3 6.33 24.13 15.62
C ARG A 3 7.84 24.04 15.55
N HIS A 4 8.42 23.23 14.67
CA HIS A 4 9.73 23.49 14.06
C HIS A 4 9.77 22.74 12.71
N THR A 5 9.69 23.53 11.65
CA THR A 5 10.00 23.20 10.26
C THR A 5 11.48 22.85 10.13
N HIS A 6 11.79 21.65 9.64
CA HIS A 6 13.10 21.36 9.04
C HIS A 6 12.89 20.71 7.67
N ILE A 7 13.21 21.49 6.65
CA ILE A 7 13.32 21.10 5.24
C ILE A 7 14.61 20.27 5.12
N ALA A 8 14.48 18.98 4.82
CA ALA A 8 15.61 18.12 4.49
C ALA A 8 15.76 18.03 2.96
N LEU A 9 16.69 18.84 2.46
CA LEU A 9 17.29 18.70 1.13
C LEU A 9 18.13 17.40 1.09
N TYR A 10 18.29 16.85 -0.12
CA TYR A 10 19.17 15.73 -0.51
C TYR A 10 18.68 14.30 -0.22
N THR A 11 18.25 13.57 -1.28
CA THR A 11 18.97 12.42 -1.87
C THR A 11 18.10 11.55 -2.81
N THR A 12 18.79 11.06 -3.84
CA THR A 12 18.50 10.13 -4.94
C THR A 12 17.19 9.31 -4.89
N GLY A 13 16.35 9.47 -5.92
CA GLY A 13 15.10 8.73 -6.10
C GLY A 13 15.25 7.53 -7.03
N LYS A 14 14.87 6.33 -6.57
CA LYS A 14 14.58 5.19 -7.44
C LYS A 14 13.10 5.21 -7.82
N ILE A 15 12.82 5.08 -9.11
CA ILE A 15 11.48 4.98 -9.68
C ILE A 15 10.89 3.61 -9.32
N PHE A 16 9.72 3.57 -8.67
CA PHE A 16 8.95 2.34 -8.51
C PHE A 16 7.91 2.27 -9.63
N THR A 17 8.21 1.52 -10.69
CA THR A 17 7.21 1.13 -11.68
C THR A 17 6.26 0.10 -11.06
N PHE A 18 4.94 0.29 -11.23
CA PHE A 18 3.96 -0.72 -10.85
C PHE A 18 4.07 -1.90 -11.83
N GLY A 19 4.38 -3.09 -11.30
CA GLY A 19 4.48 -4.34 -12.05
C GLY A 19 5.80 -5.05 -11.75
N SER A 20 5.75 -6.14 -10.98
CA SER A 20 6.95 -6.88 -10.57
C SER A 20 7.54 -7.80 -11.66
N TYR A 21 7.33 -7.49 -12.93
CA TYR A 21 7.82 -8.30 -14.06
C TYR A 21 8.28 -7.38 -15.17
N ARG A 22 9.56 -6.98 -15.05
CA ARG A 22 10.50 -6.50 -16.08
C ARG A 22 11.35 -5.38 -15.50
N LEU A 23 12.30 -5.75 -14.64
CA LEU A 23 13.60 -5.06 -14.53
C LEU A 23 14.60 -5.90 -13.70
N GLY A 24 14.70 -7.18 -14.01
CA GLY A 24 15.83 -8.02 -13.57
C GLY A 24 16.93 -8.02 -14.63
N ALA A 25 17.32 -6.85 -15.15
CA ALA A 25 18.36 -6.78 -16.19
C ALA A 25 19.09 -5.42 -16.38
N LEU A 26 18.84 -4.37 -15.59
CA LEU A 26 19.53 -3.08 -15.77
C LEU A 26 19.82 -2.42 -14.42
N LEU A 27 20.70 -3.05 -13.64
CA LEU A 27 21.48 -2.39 -12.59
C LEU A 27 22.91 -2.92 -12.70
N ALA A 28 23.54 -2.67 -13.86
CA ALA A 28 24.97 -2.42 -13.90
C ALA A 28 25.13 -0.90 -13.78
N GLU A 29 25.99 -0.52 -12.85
CA GLU A 29 26.71 0.75 -12.69
C GLU A 29 26.32 1.88 -13.66
N ASP A 30 25.87 3.02 -13.12
CA ASP A 30 26.70 4.22 -13.26
C ASP A 30 26.28 5.32 -12.27
N ASP A 31 27.28 6.04 -11.79
CA ASP A 31 27.17 7.37 -11.19
C ASP A 31 26.90 8.38 -12.33
N SER A 32 26.19 9.47 -12.02
CA SER A 32 25.77 10.54 -12.95
C SER A 32 24.51 10.25 -13.78
N VAL A 33 23.47 11.05 -13.58
CA VAL A 33 22.67 11.73 -14.62
C VAL A 33 21.66 12.67 -13.94
N GLU A 34 21.66 13.89 -14.46
CA GLU A 34 21.03 15.11 -13.99
C GLU A 34 19.54 15.27 -14.40
N ASP A 35 18.87 16.17 -13.68
CA ASP A 35 17.60 16.83 -13.97
C ASP A 35 16.33 15.99 -14.22
N LEU A 36 15.48 15.93 -13.19
CA LEU A 36 14.04 15.71 -13.38
C LEU A 36 13.27 16.98 -12.98
N GLN A 37 12.70 17.62 -13.99
CA GLN A 37 11.80 18.76 -13.84
C GLN A 37 10.44 18.31 -13.26
N ALA A 38 9.92 19.06 -12.28
CA ALA A 38 8.60 18.83 -11.70
C ALA A 38 7.50 19.27 -12.67
N ILE A 39 6.50 18.41 -12.90
CA ILE A 39 5.27 18.76 -13.63
C ILE A 39 4.24 19.29 -12.63
N PRO A 40 3.81 20.57 -12.70
CA PRO A 40 3.07 21.23 -11.63
C PRO A 40 1.64 20.73 -11.38
N ASP A 41 1.09 19.80 -12.18
CA ASP A 41 -0.32 19.36 -12.05
C ASP A 41 -0.49 17.89 -11.60
N THR A 42 0.58 17.23 -11.15
CA THR A 42 0.44 15.89 -10.58
C THR A 42 0.07 15.95 -9.11
N TYR A 43 -1.22 15.85 -8.81
CA TYR A 43 -1.80 15.61 -7.47
C TYR A 43 -1.45 14.22 -6.90
N VAL A 44 -0.29 13.68 -7.26
CA VAL A 44 0.32 12.56 -6.57
C VAL A 44 1.54 13.17 -5.92
N PRO A 45 1.45 13.64 -4.65
CA PRO A 45 2.67 13.85 -3.89
C PRO A 45 3.40 12.52 -3.96
N VAL A 46 4.49 12.51 -4.72
CA VAL A 46 5.39 11.38 -4.85
C VAL A 46 5.89 11.17 -3.44
N LEU A 47 5.20 10.29 -2.71
CA LEU A 47 5.53 9.87 -1.36
C LEU A 47 6.86 9.14 -1.48
N LYS A 48 7.96 9.89 -1.56
CA LYS A 48 9.23 9.52 -0.95
C LYS A 48 9.08 9.52 0.59
N LEU A 49 7.96 9.02 1.10
CA LEU A 49 8.05 8.28 2.34
C LEU A 49 8.81 7.02 1.96
N LYS A 50 10.10 7.01 2.30
CA LYS A 50 10.74 5.81 2.74
C LYS A 50 9.92 5.35 3.96
N CYS A 51 8.74 4.75 3.74
CA CYS A 51 7.85 4.25 4.78
C CYS A 51 8.63 3.13 5.44
N MET A 52 9.35 3.50 6.50
CA MET A 52 10.21 2.61 7.24
C MET A 52 9.34 1.48 7.77
N GLY A 53 9.44 0.31 7.13
CA GLY A 53 8.57 -0.85 7.41
C GLY A 53 8.07 -1.57 6.16
N VAL A 54 7.85 -0.89 5.02
CA VAL A 54 7.30 -1.54 3.81
C VAL A 54 8.23 -2.65 3.30
N GLU A 55 9.54 -2.43 3.33
CA GLU A 55 10.54 -3.43 2.92
C GLU A 55 10.59 -4.62 3.88
N VAL A 56 10.46 -4.36 5.20
CA VAL A 56 10.43 -5.40 6.23
C VAL A 56 9.18 -6.26 6.07
N ILE A 57 8.01 -5.64 5.94
CA ILE A 57 6.73 -6.34 5.70
C ILE A 57 6.77 -7.11 4.38
N ARG A 58 7.34 -6.53 3.31
CA ARG A 58 7.51 -7.22 2.03
C ARG A 58 8.41 -8.45 2.15
N LEU A 59 9.56 -8.32 2.81
CA LEU A 59 10.48 -9.43 3.02
C LEU A 59 9.84 -10.53 3.88
N TRP A 60 9.15 -10.15 4.95
CA TRP A 60 8.37 -11.06 5.78
C TRP A 60 7.32 -11.79 4.94
N ALA A 61 6.47 -11.09 4.20
CA ALA A 61 5.40 -11.69 3.38
C ALA A 61 5.96 -12.67 2.34
N LYS A 62 7.10 -12.35 1.72
CA LYS A 62 7.81 -13.27 0.81
C LYS A 62 8.30 -14.52 1.53
N ARG A 63 8.96 -14.38 2.68
CA ARG A 63 9.47 -15.53 3.47
C ARG A 63 8.36 -16.43 4.01
N ARG A 64 7.15 -15.90 4.19
CA ARG A 64 5.97 -16.65 4.62
C ARG A 64 5.09 -17.14 3.47
N ASN A 65 5.52 -16.95 2.21
CA ASN A 65 4.82 -17.36 1.00
C ASN A 65 3.40 -16.80 0.85
N ILE A 66 3.17 -15.58 1.36
CA ILE A 66 1.88 -14.86 1.26
C ILE A 66 1.99 -13.59 0.38
N TYR A 67 3.01 -13.53 -0.48
CA TYR A 67 3.25 -12.43 -1.41
C TYR A 67 2.98 -12.88 -2.86
N SER A 68 1.72 -12.87 -3.30
CA SER A 68 1.34 -13.13 -4.71
C SER A 68 -0.13 -12.82 -4.96
N SER A 69 -0.43 -11.77 -5.73
CA SER A 69 -1.81 -11.47 -6.14
C SER A 69 -2.37 -12.53 -7.08
N ALA A 70 -1.53 -13.10 -7.95
CA ALA A 70 -1.93 -14.15 -8.90
C ALA A 70 -2.40 -15.44 -8.20
N MET A 71 -1.89 -15.72 -7.00
CA MET A 71 -2.33 -16.88 -6.19
C MET A 71 -3.45 -16.53 -5.21
N GLY A 72 -4.01 -15.32 -5.29
CA GLY A 72 -5.04 -14.83 -4.38
C GLY A 72 -4.53 -14.46 -2.98
N PHE A 73 -3.23 -14.26 -2.82
CA PHE A 73 -2.64 -13.57 -1.66
C PHE A 73 -2.47 -12.08 -1.94
N LEU A 74 -1.85 -11.34 -1.02
CA LEU A 74 -1.68 -9.90 -1.17
C LEU A 74 -0.48 -9.58 -2.06
N GLY A 75 -0.69 -8.68 -3.02
CA GLY A 75 0.37 -8.12 -3.87
C GLY A 75 1.10 -6.94 -3.22
N GLY A 76 2.16 -6.45 -3.86
CA GLY A 76 2.98 -5.35 -3.33
C GLY A 76 2.21 -4.08 -3.00
N VAL A 77 1.22 -3.73 -3.84
CA VAL A 77 0.34 -2.58 -3.63
C VAL A 77 -0.50 -2.73 -2.35
N SER A 78 -1.09 -3.91 -2.13
CA SER A 78 -1.88 -4.20 -0.95
C SER A 78 -1.04 -4.09 0.33
N TRP A 79 0.16 -4.67 0.35
CA TRP A 79 1.09 -4.57 1.48
C TRP A 79 1.53 -3.13 1.76
N ALA A 80 1.77 -2.35 0.71
CA ALA A 80 2.11 -0.93 0.83
C ALA A 80 0.95 -0.12 1.42
N ILE A 81 -0.28 -0.31 0.94
CA ILE A 81 -1.48 0.38 1.47
C ILE A 81 -1.69 0.05 2.95
N LEU A 82 -1.61 -1.23 3.33
CA LEU A 82 -1.72 -1.64 4.73
C LEU A 82 -0.68 -0.94 5.61
N THR A 83 0.59 -0.92 5.16
CA THR A 83 1.68 -0.27 5.91
C THR A 83 1.48 1.24 6.00
N CYS A 84 1.11 1.90 4.89
CA CYS A 84 0.81 3.33 4.86
C CYS A 84 -0.32 3.70 5.82
N ARG A 85 -1.33 2.84 5.97
CA ARG A 85 -2.42 3.08 6.93
C ARG A 85 -1.92 3.18 8.36
N ILE A 86 -0.95 2.34 8.74
CA ILE A 86 -0.32 2.41 10.07
C ILE A 86 0.49 3.69 10.21
N CYS A 87 1.25 4.07 9.18
CA CYS A 87 2.00 5.33 9.19
C CYS A 87 1.07 6.56 9.33
N GLN A 88 -0.12 6.54 8.72
CA GLN A 88 -1.11 7.60 8.89
C GLN A 88 -1.67 7.68 10.32
N LEU A 89 -1.89 6.53 10.96
CA LEU A 89 -2.40 6.48 12.33
C LEU A 89 -1.33 6.87 13.37
N TYR A 90 -0.06 6.62 13.06
CA TYR A 90 1.08 6.84 13.96
C TYR A 90 2.23 7.57 13.27
N PRO A 91 2.06 8.87 12.94
CA PRO A 91 3.03 9.62 12.13
C PRO A 91 4.39 9.84 12.80
N CYS A 92 4.46 9.76 14.13
CA CYS A 92 5.68 9.95 14.91
C CYS A 92 6.31 8.63 15.42
N ALA A 93 5.79 7.48 15.02
CA ALA A 93 6.29 6.19 15.49
C ALA A 93 7.60 5.79 14.81
N LEU A 94 8.45 5.10 15.57
CA LEU A 94 9.70 4.51 15.06
C LEU A 94 9.40 3.38 14.07
N PRO A 95 10.32 3.06 13.14
CA PRO A 95 10.16 1.97 12.19
C PRO A 95 9.79 0.62 12.82
N SER A 96 10.45 0.27 13.92
CA SER A 96 10.18 -0.96 14.69
C SER A 96 8.77 -0.95 15.27
N THR A 97 8.32 0.19 15.80
CA THR A 97 6.97 0.40 16.30
C THR A 97 5.93 0.29 15.20
N ILE A 98 6.19 0.81 13.99
CA ILE A 98 5.30 0.65 12.83
C ILE A 98 5.12 -0.83 12.48
N VAL A 99 6.20 -1.61 12.44
CA VAL A 99 6.13 -3.06 12.18
C VAL A 99 5.35 -3.79 13.28
N TYR A 100 5.59 -3.46 14.55
CA TYR A 100 4.84 -4.02 15.67
C TYR A 100 3.34 -3.69 15.59
N LEU A 101 3.00 -2.43 15.37
CA LEU A 101 1.62 -1.96 15.24
C LEU A 101 0.93 -2.56 14.03
N PHE A 102 1.65 -2.78 12.93
CA PHE A 102 1.13 -3.46 11.74
C PHE A 102 0.55 -4.83 12.09
N PHE A 103 1.34 -5.70 12.73
CA PHE A 103 0.88 -7.03 13.11
C PHE A 103 -0.23 -6.96 14.18
N THR A 104 -0.08 -6.07 15.16
CA THR A 104 -1.06 -5.88 16.24
C THR A 104 -2.43 -5.47 15.70
N ILE A 105 -2.47 -4.51 14.78
CA ILE A 105 -3.72 -3.98 14.23
C ILE A 105 -4.32 -4.94 13.21
N PHE A 106 -3.54 -5.46 12.27
CA PHE A 106 -4.08 -6.29 11.18
C PHE A 106 -4.40 -7.73 11.61
N SER A 107 -3.84 -8.22 12.72
CA SER A 107 -4.25 -9.51 13.31
C SER A 107 -5.64 -9.46 13.97
N GLN A 108 -6.09 -8.28 14.39
CA GLN A 108 -7.39 -8.03 15.04
C GLN A 108 -8.35 -7.24 14.17
N TRP A 109 -7.96 -6.93 12.92
CA TRP A 109 -8.77 -6.12 12.04
C TRP A 109 -10.10 -6.82 11.73
N PRO A 110 -11.25 -6.14 11.87
CA PRO A 110 -12.56 -6.76 11.71
C PRO A 110 -12.92 -6.91 10.23
N TRP A 111 -12.18 -7.77 9.50
CA TRP A 111 -12.46 -8.12 8.11
C TRP A 111 -13.90 -8.66 7.98
N PRO A 112 -14.72 -8.17 7.01
CA PRO A 112 -14.32 -7.49 5.77
C PRO A 112 -14.37 -5.95 5.82
N LYS A 113 -14.20 -5.31 6.98
CA LYS A 113 -14.09 -3.84 7.05
C LYS A 113 -12.97 -3.35 6.12
N PRO A 114 -13.22 -2.42 5.18
CA PRO A 114 -12.22 -1.99 4.21
C PRO A 114 -11.12 -1.13 4.84
N VAL A 115 -9.90 -1.34 4.36
CA VAL A 115 -8.76 -0.47 4.65
C VAL A 115 -8.69 0.62 3.58
N ARG A 116 -8.75 1.88 4.02
CA ARG A 116 -8.69 3.08 3.17
C ARG A 116 -7.63 4.04 3.68
N LEU A 117 -6.87 4.65 2.77
CA LEU A 117 -5.93 5.73 3.11
C LEU A 117 -6.60 7.11 3.12
N ARG A 118 -7.69 7.26 2.37
CA ARG A 118 -8.53 8.45 2.30
C ARG A 118 -9.95 8.07 1.94
N GLU A 119 -10.88 8.97 2.14
CA GLU A 119 -12.26 8.85 1.71
C GLU A 119 -12.34 8.66 0.19
N SER A 120 -13.23 7.77 -0.25
CA SER A 120 -13.49 7.52 -1.66
C SER A 120 -14.25 8.69 -2.27
N GLU A 121 -13.69 9.30 -3.30
CA GLU A 121 -14.35 10.32 -4.09
C GLU A 121 -15.19 9.67 -5.20
N TYR A 122 -16.37 10.23 -5.46
CA TYR A 122 -17.18 9.89 -6.62
C TYR A 122 -17.28 11.11 -7.53
N ILE A 123 -16.74 11.01 -8.75
CA ILE A 123 -16.75 12.09 -9.73
C ILE A 123 -17.81 11.74 -10.78
N ALA A 124 -19.01 12.30 -10.62
CA ALA A 124 -20.18 11.99 -11.45
C ALA A 124 -19.94 12.18 -12.95
N THR A 125 -19.11 13.15 -13.33
CA THR A 125 -18.78 13.45 -14.74
C THR A 125 -17.97 12.36 -15.42
N LEU A 126 -17.21 11.57 -14.67
CA LEU A 126 -16.34 10.52 -15.21
C LEU A 126 -17.05 9.16 -15.30
N ASN A 127 -18.12 8.97 -14.53
CA ASN A 127 -18.94 7.74 -14.49
C ASN A 127 -18.10 6.43 -14.44
N LEU A 128 -17.00 6.45 -13.70
CA LEU A 128 -16.11 5.29 -13.56
C LEU A 128 -16.56 4.39 -12.40
N PRO A 129 -16.34 3.07 -12.48
CA PRO A 129 -16.67 2.16 -11.40
C PRO A 129 -15.78 2.46 -10.19
N VAL A 130 -16.39 2.77 -9.06
CA VAL A 130 -15.73 2.93 -7.76
C VAL A 130 -16.19 1.80 -6.85
N TRP A 131 -15.26 1.21 -6.10
CA TRP A 131 -15.58 0.18 -5.13
C TRP A 131 -16.52 0.72 -4.06
N ASP A 132 -17.75 0.20 -4.04
CA ASP A 132 -18.73 0.54 -3.02
C ASP A 132 -19.73 -0.61 -2.81
N PRO A 133 -19.67 -1.32 -1.68
CA PRO A 133 -20.59 -2.42 -1.38
C PRO A 133 -22.06 -1.95 -1.25
N ARG A 134 -22.33 -0.66 -1.06
CA ARG A 134 -23.70 -0.14 -1.01
C ARG A 134 -24.34 -0.15 -2.39
N HIS A 135 -23.59 0.26 -3.41
CA HIS A 135 -24.06 0.41 -4.78
C HIS A 135 -23.85 -0.86 -5.62
N ASN A 136 -22.75 -1.59 -5.41
CA ASN A 136 -22.41 -2.79 -6.15
C ASN A 136 -22.53 -4.05 -5.26
N PRO A 137 -23.53 -4.94 -5.49
CA PRO A 137 -23.67 -6.17 -4.72
C PRO A 137 -22.47 -7.12 -4.81
N ALA A 138 -21.72 -7.11 -5.91
CA ALA A 138 -20.52 -7.94 -6.05
C ALA A 138 -19.46 -7.56 -4.99
N ASP A 139 -19.32 -6.27 -4.70
CA ASP A 139 -18.32 -5.77 -3.76
C ASP A 139 -18.55 -6.25 -2.32
N ARG A 140 -19.79 -6.61 -1.97
CA ARG A 140 -20.17 -7.13 -0.64
C ARG A 140 -19.53 -8.48 -0.32
N HIS A 141 -19.12 -9.23 -1.34
CA HIS A 141 -18.54 -10.57 -1.18
C HIS A 141 -17.02 -10.54 -0.97
N HIS A 142 -16.37 -9.37 -1.06
CA HIS A 142 -14.93 -9.25 -0.85
C HIS A 142 -14.54 -9.51 0.61
N LEU A 143 -13.57 -10.40 0.82
CA LEU A 143 -13.21 -10.87 2.16
C LEU A 143 -12.19 -9.99 2.87
N MET A 144 -11.27 -9.36 2.12
CA MET A 144 -10.21 -8.49 2.64
C MET A 144 -10.06 -7.22 1.79
N PRO A 145 -11.04 -6.31 1.78
CA PRO A 145 -10.99 -5.14 0.91
C PRO A 145 -9.88 -4.16 1.33
N ILE A 146 -8.92 -3.93 0.42
CA ILE A 146 -7.80 -2.99 0.58
C ILE A 146 -7.89 -2.02 -0.60
N LEU A 147 -8.23 -0.77 -0.33
CA LEU A 147 -8.64 0.14 -1.40
C LEU A 147 -7.50 1.02 -1.89
N THR A 148 -7.36 1.14 -3.21
CA THR A 148 -6.44 2.07 -3.84
C THR A 148 -6.86 3.51 -3.52
N PRO A 149 -5.89 4.40 -3.21
CA PRO A 149 -6.20 5.77 -2.84
C PRO A 149 -6.66 6.60 -4.06
N SER A 150 -6.12 6.35 -5.24
CA SER A 150 -6.43 7.14 -6.44
C SER A 150 -7.84 6.87 -6.96
N TYR A 151 -8.47 7.88 -7.56
CA TYR A 151 -9.73 7.71 -8.28
C TYR A 151 -9.50 6.97 -9.62
N PRO A 152 -10.37 6.03 -10.02
CA PRO A 152 -11.43 5.44 -9.20
C PRO A 152 -10.85 4.48 -8.15
N SER A 153 -11.36 4.56 -6.92
CA SER A 153 -10.91 3.68 -5.84
C SER A 153 -11.37 2.24 -6.09
N GLN A 154 -10.44 1.29 -6.04
CA GLN A 154 -10.64 -0.12 -6.38
C GLN A 154 -10.03 -1.03 -5.32
N ASN A 155 -10.57 -2.24 -5.17
CA ASN A 155 -10.03 -3.22 -4.23
C ASN A 155 -8.80 -3.93 -4.83
N SER A 156 -7.62 -3.75 -4.25
CA SER A 156 -6.37 -4.40 -4.69
C SER A 156 -6.26 -5.88 -4.27
N ALA A 157 -7.18 -6.37 -3.44
CA ALA A 157 -7.21 -7.71 -2.89
C ALA A 157 -8.51 -8.47 -3.24
N TYR A 158 -9.10 -8.17 -4.40
CA TYR A 158 -10.36 -8.76 -4.86
C TYR A 158 -10.29 -10.29 -5.08
N ILE A 159 -9.12 -10.83 -5.40
CA ILE A 159 -8.89 -12.27 -5.64
C ILE A 159 -8.83 -13.07 -4.32
N VAL A 160 -8.71 -12.41 -3.17
CA VAL A 160 -8.53 -13.12 -1.89
C VAL A 160 -9.74 -13.98 -1.55
N GLN A 161 -9.51 -15.29 -1.50
CA GLN A 161 -10.50 -16.30 -1.09
C GLN A 161 -10.38 -16.66 0.39
N ARG A 162 -11.35 -17.43 0.89
CA ARG A 162 -11.46 -17.81 2.32
C ARG A 162 -10.22 -18.57 2.81
N SER A 163 -9.69 -19.50 2.02
CA SER A 163 -8.46 -20.26 2.35
C SER A 163 -7.26 -19.33 2.52
N ASN A 164 -7.03 -18.43 1.56
CA ASN A 164 -5.94 -17.46 1.59
C ASN A 164 -6.06 -16.51 2.78
N ARG A 165 -7.27 -16.01 3.07
CA ARG A 165 -7.54 -15.16 4.23
C ARG A 165 -7.17 -15.85 5.54
N ILE A 166 -7.55 -17.11 5.73
CA ILE A 166 -7.21 -17.87 6.95
C ILE A 166 -5.68 -17.97 7.13
N ILE A 167 -4.95 -18.22 6.05
CA ILE A 167 -3.48 -18.29 6.07
C ILE A 167 -2.89 -16.92 6.43
N ILE A 168 -3.35 -15.84 5.77
CA ILE A 168 -2.89 -14.48 6.06
C ILE A 168 -3.15 -14.11 7.53
N GLU A 169 -4.35 -14.34 8.05
CA GLU A 169 -4.70 -14.04 9.44
C GLU A 169 -3.86 -14.87 10.43
N ARG A 170 -3.59 -16.14 10.13
CA ARG A 170 -2.70 -16.98 10.93
C ARG A 170 -1.28 -16.43 10.95
N GLU A 171 -0.76 -16.02 9.80
CA GLU A 171 0.59 -15.48 9.70
C GLU A 171 0.73 -14.13 10.41
N MET A 172 -0.31 -13.29 10.41
CA MET A 172 -0.32 -12.03 11.15
C MET A 172 -0.32 -12.18 12.68
N LYS A 173 -0.78 -13.33 13.20
CA LYS A 173 -0.86 -13.62 14.64
C LYS A 173 0.41 -14.26 15.21
N ARG A 174 1.33 -14.71 14.34
CA ARG A 174 2.53 -15.45 14.73
C ARG A 174 3.73 -14.53 14.89
#